data_AF-A0A7S1BEZ2-F1
#
_entry.id   AF-A0A7S1BEZ2-F1
#
_cell.length_a   1.000
_cell.length_b   1.000
_cell.length_c   1.000
_cell.angle_alpha   90.00
_cell.angle_beta   90.00
_cell.angle_gamma   90.00
#
_symmetry.space_group_name_H-M   'P 1'
#
loop_
_entity.id
_entity.type
_entity.pdbx_description
1 polymer ?
#
loop_
_entity_poly.entity_id
_entity_poly.type
_entity_poly.pdbx_seq_one_letter_code
_entity_poly.pdbx_strand_id
1 'polypeptide(L)'
;MITTQKIGGFVIPQRTMTQMFFSAANDMFSLLSEKTCVGFIDSLEKGIIQEGALSQATAGPMMMLSLFHDLQNPLFKKHKFDTNEFLEGLVPALENFHNVSSALENELHEINQKALFNDGTKVDDEKTNQTDETFDETTDESGAITKEEKESVLSALWIMAENDKFDSKQKKVAEAILNHEWMNEAKNSPDSLAAQLSRMVTNELFQINQLSSETAFLLQNQSRDITFREGSCRVNNVALLSARACLFKQKEGLSSDQTSDIKAVPTEYEAVDYDLENDFDESETAVAAQLEVLYDVT
;
A
#
# COMPACT_ATOMS: atom_id res chain seq x y z
N MET A 1 -10.70 -0.37 6.22
CA MET A 1 -10.07 -1.11 7.33
C MET A 1 -8.70 -1.53 6.82
N ILE A 2 -7.62 -0.88 7.24
CA ILE A 2 -6.28 -1.21 6.74
C ILE A 2 -5.83 -2.46 7.48
N THR A 3 -6.10 -3.61 6.90
CA THR A 3 -5.54 -4.89 7.33
C THR A 3 -4.10 -4.96 6.85
N THR A 4 -3.18 -4.53 7.71
CA THR A 4 -1.74 -4.73 7.58
C THR A 4 -1.40 -6.21 7.70
N GLN A 5 -0.74 -6.80 6.70
CA GLN A 5 -0.07 -8.08 6.84
C GLN A 5 1.42 -7.99 6.42
N LYS A 6 2.13 -9.01 6.87
CA LYS A 6 3.49 -9.05 7.40
C LYS A 6 4.55 -9.03 6.29
N ILE A 7 5.37 -7.99 6.27
CA ILE A 7 6.74 -8.10 5.75
C ILE A 7 7.63 -8.41 6.98
N GLY A 8 8.10 -9.65 7.08
CA GLY A 8 8.97 -10.10 8.18
C GLY A 8 8.31 -10.27 9.57
N GLY A 9 6.98 -10.13 9.68
CA GLY A 9 6.28 -10.29 10.97
C GLY A 9 6.12 -9.01 11.78
N PHE A 10 6.64 -7.88 11.30
CA PHE A 10 6.64 -6.60 12.00
C PHE A 10 5.43 -5.75 11.58
N VAL A 11 4.62 -5.31 12.54
CA VAL A 11 3.58 -4.28 12.31
C VAL A 11 3.74 -3.23 13.39
N ILE A 12 4.12 -2.02 13.00
CA ILE A 12 4.06 -0.87 13.90
C ILE A 12 2.57 -0.50 14.03
N PRO A 13 1.96 -0.57 15.23
CA PRO A 13 0.55 -0.28 15.40
C PRO A 13 0.27 1.19 15.03
N GLN A 14 -0.87 1.46 14.39
CA GLN A 14 -1.27 2.83 14.04
C GLN A 14 -1.24 3.75 15.27
N ARG A 15 -0.89 5.02 15.06
CA ARG A 15 -0.84 6.00 16.14
C ARG A 15 -2.25 6.27 16.65
N THR A 16 -2.47 6.05 17.94
CA THR A 16 -3.71 6.48 18.59
C THR A 16 -3.65 7.97 18.90
N MET A 17 -4.82 8.64 18.93
CA MET A 17 -4.89 10.05 19.34
C MET A 17 -4.22 10.28 20.70
N THR A 18 -4.42 9.36 21.65
CA THR A 18 -3.80 9.41 22.97
C THR A 18 -2.27 9.43 22.91
N GLN A 19 -1.66 8.58 22.08
CA GLN A 19 -0.20 8.60 21.88
C GLN A 19 0.26 9.92 21.25
N MET A 20 -0.49 10.47 20.30
CA MET A 20 -0.20 11.79 19.71
C MET A 20 -0.21 12.90 20.77
N PHE A 21 -1.21 12.92 21.64
CA PHE A 21 -1.28 13.89 22.72
C PHE A 21 -0.15 13.74 23.74
N PHE A 22 0.23 12.51 24.11
CA PHE A 22 1.35 12.30 25.03
C PHE A 22 2.69 12.74 24.44
N SER A 23 2.97 12.40 23.18
CA SER A 23 4.16 12.88 22.47
C SER A 23 4.17 14.41 22.40
N ALA A 24 3.06 15.03 22.01
CA ALA A 24 2.94 16.48 21.91
C ALA A 24 3.10 17.18 23.28
N ALA A 25 2.56 16.61 24.35
CA ALA A 25 2.69 17.16 25.70
C ALA A 25 4.14 17.10 26.21
N ASN A 26 4.83 15.97 26.01
CA ASN A 26 6.24 15.83 26.36
C ASN A 26 7.10 16.90 25.68
N ASP A 27 6.81 17.17 24.41
CA ASP A 27 7.52 18.21 23.66
C ASP A 27 7.14 19.62 24.04
N MET A 28 5.88 19.87 24.40
CA MET A 28 5.47 21.17 24.90
C MET A 28 6.27 21.58 26.15
N PHE A 29 6.59 20.63 27.03
CA PHE A 29 7.49 20.88 28.17
C PHE A 29 8.95 21.04 27.74
N SER A 30 9.42 20.27 26.76
CA SER A 30 10.81 20.34 26.28
C SER A 30 11.12 21.63 25.51
N LEU A 31 10.11 22.23 24.86
CA LEU A 31 10.17 23.53 24.18
C LEU A 31 10.41 24.73 25.11
N LEU A 32 10.28 24.55 26.43
CA LEU A 32 10.73 25.56 27.41
C LEU A 32 12.25 25.74 27.40
N SER A 33 12.99 24.78 26.83
CA SER A 33 14.43 24.92 26.61
C SER A 33 14.73 25.63 25.29
N GLU A 34 15.69 26.56 25.32
CA GLU A 34 16.10 27.34 24.14
C GLU A 34 16.54 26.44 22.98
N LYS A 35 17.30 25.38 23.28
CA LYS A 35 17.81 24.44 22.28
C LYS A 35 16.69 23.73 21.50
N THR A 36 15.68 23.22 22.21
CA THR A 36 14.57 22.49 21.58
C THR A 36 13.65 23.43 20.82
N CYS A 37 13.42 24.64 21.35
CA CYS A 37 12.69 25.69 20.65
C CYS A 37 13.36 26.07 19.32
N VAL A 38 14.68 26.30 19.31
CA VAL A 38 15.42 26.60 18.08
C VAL A 38 15.34 25.45 17.07
N GLY A 39 15.43 24.19 17.53
CA GLY A 39 15.27 23.02 16.66
C GLY A 39 13.88 22.90 16.02
N PHE A 40 12.83 23.28 16.76
CA PHE A 40 11.46 23.28 16.23
C PHE A 40 11.29 24.35 15.16
N ILE A 41 11.77 25.57 15.41
CA ILE A 41 11.73 26.66 14.42
C ILE A 41 12.54 26.29 13.16
N ASP A 42 13.73 25.72 13.32
CA ASP A 42 14.55 25.25 12.19
C ASP A 42 13.81 24.18 11.35
N SER A 43 13.03 23.30 11.99
CA SER A 43 12.22 22.28 11.30
C SER A 43 11.05 22.88 10.52
N LEU A 44 10.47 23.98 11.01
CA LEU A 44 9.44 24.77 10.30
C LEU A 44 10.05 25.53 9.12
N GLU A 45 11.18 26.23 9.34
CA GLU A 45 11.85 27.03 8.30
C GLU A 45 12.37 26.18 7.13
N LYS A 46 12.83 24.95 7.41
CA LYS A 46 13.25 23.98 6.39
C LYS A 46 12.08 23.30 5.67
N GLY A 47 10.84 23.53 6.12
CA GLY A 47 9.65 22.91 5.53
C GLY A 47 9.51 21.40 5.83
N ILE A 48 10.27 20.88 6.80
CA ILE A 48 10.12 19.50 7.29
C ILE A 48 8.76 19.34 7.97
N ILE A 49 8.40 20.31 8.81
CA ILE A 49 7.08 20.42 9.40
C ILE A 49 6.32 21.49 8.63
N GLN A 50 5.32 21.07 7.85
CA GLN A 50 4.52 21.99 7.03
C GLN A 50 3.35 22.55 7.81
N GLU A 51 3.55 23.71 8.44
CA GLU A 51 2.51 24.40 9.21
C GLU A 51 1.23 24.61 8.38
N GLY A 52 1.36 25.03 7.12
CA GLY A 52 0.21 25.29 6.24
C GLY A 52 -0.65 24.05 5.96
N ALA A 53 -0.04 22.86 5.89
CA ALA A 53 -0.75 21.59 5.68
C ALA A 53 -1.34 21.07 7.01
N LEU A 54 -0.54 21.10 8.07
CA LEU A 54 -0.91 20.51 9.36
C LEU A 54 -1.91 21.36 10.15
N SER A 55 -1.83 22.69 10.06
CA SER A 55 -2.76 23.61 10.76
C SER A 55 -4.21 23.49 10.32
N GLN A 56 -4.47 22.92 9.14
CA GLN A 56 -5.83 22.68 8.63
C GLN A 56 -6.50 21.48 9.31
N ALA A 57 -5.72 20.60 9.94
CA ALA A 57 -6.27 19.47 10.69
C ALA A 57 -6.85 19.92 12.04
N THR A 58 -7.92 19.26 12.49
CA THR A 58 -8.60 19.54 13.77
C THR A 58 -7.65 19.53 14.99
N ALA A 59 -6.53 18.80 14.91
CA ALA A 59 -5.49 18.71 15.93
C ALA A 59 -4.11 19.18 15.41
N GLY A 60 -4.07 20.11 14.46
CA GLY A 60 -2.86 20.54 13.76
C GLY A 60 -1.66 20.90 14.64
N PRO A 61 -1.81 21.77 15.66
CA PRO A 61 -0.73 22.08 16.59
C PRO A 61 -0.18 20.85 17.32
N MET A 62 -1.06 19.92 17.70
CA MET A 62 -0.63 18.68 18.36
C MET A 62 0.09 17.76 17.38
N MET A 63 -0.37 17.68 16.13
CA MET A 63 0.32 16.92 15.09
C MET A 63 1.74 17.46 14.87
N MET A 64 1.91 18.78 14.75
CA MET A 64 3.24 19.41 14.58
C MET A 64 4.19 19.10 15.74
N LEU A 65 3.73 19.30 16.98
CA LEU A 65 4.54 19.00 18.17
C LEU A 65 4.86 17.51 18.27
N SER A 66 3.88 16.66 17.99
CA SER A 66 4.05 15.22 18.03
C SER A 66 5.03 14.72 16.96
N LEU A 67 4.99 15.30 15.76
CA LEU A 67 5.92 14.98 14.69
C LEU A 67 7.34 15.43 15.05
N PHE A 68 7.47 16.64 15.59
CA PHE A 68 8.77 17.12 16.07
C PHE A 68 9.37 16.19 17.12
N HIS A 69 8.55 15.74 18.08
CA HIS A 69 8.95 14.77 19.09
C HIS A 69 9.46 13.48 18.47
N ASP A 70 8.68 12.93 17.54
CA ASP A 70 9.00 11.63 16.97
C ASP A 70 10.27 11.70 16.09
N LEU A 71 10.52 12.81 15.39
CA LEU A 71 11.75 13.05 14.62
C LEU A 71 12.99 13.16 15.51
N GLN A 72 12.84 13.50 16.80
CA GLN A 72 13.94 13.49 17.77
C GLN A 72 14.26 12.09 18.31
N ASN A 73 13.53 11.06 17.90
CA ASN A 73 13.77 9.70 18.34
C ASN A 73 15.24 9.29 18.08
N PRO A 74 16.00 8.85 19.11
CA PRO A 74 17.42 8.50 18.97
C PRO A 74 17.69 7.45 17.89
N LEU A 75 16.73 6.58 17.57
CA LEU A 75 16.85 5.58 16.52
C LEU A 75 17.04 6.20 15.14
N PHE A 76 16.40 7.33 14.83
CA PHE A 76 16.64 8.02 13.55
C PHE A 76 18.08 8.50 13.45
N LYS A 77 18.60 9.10 14.52
CA LYS A 77 20.00 9.55 14.58
C LYS A 77 20.98 8.38 14.49
N LYS A 78 20.71 7.29 15.22
CA LYS A 78 21.53 6.06 15.23
C LYS A 78 21.65 5.47 13.82
N HIS A 79 20.54 5.44 13.09
CA HIS A 79 20.48 4.90 11.72
C HIS A 79 20.74 5.94 10.63
N LYS A 80 21.19 7.15 10.99
CA LYS A 80 21.51 8.25 10.05
C LYS A 80 20.34 8.58 9.10
N PHE A 81 19.11 8.50 9.59
CA PHE A 81 17.94 8.93 8.82
C PHE A 81 18.00 10.44 8.63
N ASP A 82 18.07 10.88 7.37
CA ASP A 82 17.96 12.28 6.98
C ASP A 82 16.55 12.55 6.46
N THR A 83 15.82 13.41 7.16
CA THR A 83 14.43 13.73 6.82
C THR A 83 14.33 14.53 5.52
N ASN A 84 15.32 15.37 5.20
CA ASN A 84 15.31 16.14 3.95
C ASN A 84 15.59 15.21 2.77
N GLU A 85 16.60 14.35 2.89
CA GLU A 85 16.90 13.34 1.85
C GLU A 85 15.69 12.42 1.61
N PHE A 86 15.00 12.01 2.68
CA PHE A 86 13.77 11.25 2.57
C PHE A 86 12.68 12.01 1.80
N LEU A 87 12.41 13.27 2.15
CA LEU A 87 11.39 14.08 1.49
C LEU A 87 11.73 14.36 0.02
N GLU A 88 13.02 14.58 -0.30
CA GLU A 88 13.51 14.75 -1.67
C GLU A 88 13.30 13.49 -2.53
N GLY A 89 13.54 12.31 -1.96
CA GLY A 89 13.31 11.02 -2.64
C GLY A 89 11.84 10.59 -2.69
N LEU A 90 11.00 11.13 -1.81
CA LEU A 90 9.60 10.72 -1.68
C LEU A 90 8.74 11.16 -2.86
N VAL A 91 8.90 12.39 -3.34
CA VAL A 91 8.14 12.92 -4.50
C VAL A 91 8.29 12.03 -5.73
N PRO A 92 9.51 11.75 -6.25
CA PRO A 92 9.67 10.91 -7.44
C PRO A 92 9.23 9.45 -7.19
N ALA A 93 9.34 8.94 -5.95
CA ALA A 93 8.84 7.60 -5.62
C ALA A 93 7.30 7.51 -5.69
N LEU A 94 6.60 8.52 -5.16
CA LEU A 94 5.14 8.62 -5.25
C LEU A 94 4.68 8.85 -6.69
N GLU A 95 5.38 9.70 -7.46
CA GLU A 95 5.08 9.89 -8.89
C GLU A 95 5.22 8.58 -9.66
N ASN A 96 6.29 7.82 -9.42
CA ASN A 96 6.49 6.52 -10.03
C ASN A 96 5.38 5.53 -9.66
N PHE A 97 4.98 5.49 -8.38
CA PHE A 97 3.85 4.67 -7.93
C PHE A 97 2.55 5.00 -8.68
N HIS A 98 2.18 6.29 -8.77
CA HIS A 98 0.96 6.71 -9.47
C HIS A 98 1.06 6.47 -10.98
N ASN A 99 2.21 6.73 -11.59
CA ASN A 99 2.44 6.46 -13.01
C ASN A 99 2.24 4.97 -13.33
N VAL A 100 2.82 4.07 -12.54
CA VAL A 100 2.67 2.61 -12.74
C VAL A 100 1.23 2.17 -12.47
N SER A 101 0.62 2.65 -11.39
CA SER A 101 -0.77 2.30 -11.05
C SER A 101 -1.76 2.74 -12.13
N SER A 102 -1.64 3.97 -12.65
CA SER A 102 -2.53 4.45 -13.71
C SER A 102 -2.19 3.84 -15.08
N ALA A 103 -0.94 3.46 -15.34
CA ALA A 103 -0.60 2.72 -16.55
C ALA A 103 -1.21 1.31 -16.56
N LEU A 104 -1.35 0.65 -15.40
CA LEU A 104 -2.08 -0.62 -15.29
C LEU A 104 -3.58 -0.44 -15.60
N GLU A 105 -4.18 0.71 -15.26
CA GLU A 105 -5.57 0.99 -15.66
C GLU A 105 -5.72 1.06 -17.19
N ASN A 106 -4.70 1.53 -17.91
CA ASN A 106 -4.72 1.50 -19.38
C ASN A 106 -4.75 0.07 -19.93
N GLU A 107 -4.11 -0.89 -19.28
CA GLU A 107 -4.15 -2.29 -19.69
C GLU A 107 -5.57 -2.84 -19.61
N LEU A 108 -6.37 -2.43 -18.61
CA LEU A 108 -7.79 -2.77 -18.53
C LEU A 108 -8.59 -2.19 -19.70
N HIS A 109 -8.26 -0.96 -20.14
CA HIS A 109 -8.84 -0.38 -21.35
C HIS A 109 -8.47 -1.17 -22.61
N GLU A 110 -7.22 -1.62 -22.73
CA GLU A 110 -6.80 -2.47 -23.85
C GLU A 110 -7.51 -3.82 -23.88
N ILE A 111 -7.68 -4.46 -22.71
CA ILE A 111 -8.41 -5.73 -22.57
C ILE A 111 -9.87 -5.54 -23.00
N ASN A 112 -10.52 -4.46 -22.55
CA ASN A 112 -11.88 -4.13 -22.97
C ASN A 112 -11.97 -3.94 -24.50
N GLN A 113 -11.06 -3.17 -25.11
CA GLN A 113 -11.03 -2.99 -26.56
C GLN A 113 -10.84 -4.32 -27.28
N LYS A 114 -9.86 -5.15 -26.89
CA LYS A 114 -9.61 -6.48 -27.49
C LYS A 114 -10.85 -7.39 -27.38
N ALA A 115 -11.53 -7.39 -26.23
CA ALA A 115 -12.75 -8.15 -26.00
C ALA A 115 -13.91 -7.70 -26.90
N LEU A 116 -14.03 -6.39 -27.17
CA LEU A 116 -15.04 -5.82 -28.07
C LEU A 116 -14.75 -6.08 -29.56
N PHE A 117 -13.48 -6.01 -29.99
CA PHE A 117 -13.08 -6.21 -31.39
C PHE A 117 -13.13 -7.68 -31.84
N ASN A 118 -12.82 -8.63 -30.94
CA ASN A 118 -12.88 -10.06 -31.26
C ASN A 118 -14.32 -10.57 -31.55
N ASP A 119 -15.36 -9.77 -31.28
CA ASP A 119 -16.76 -10.09 -31.61
C ASP A 119 -17.15 -9.66 -33.05
N GLY A 120 -16.30 -8.87 -33.73
CA GLY A 120 -16.54 -8.37 -35.10
C GLY A 120 -16.06 -9.30 -36.21
N THR A 121 -15.20 -10.27 -35.91
CA THR A 121 -14.61 -11.19 -36.90
C THR A 121 -15.28 -12.56 -36.83
N LYS A 122 -16.54 -12.64 -37.24
CA LYS A 122 -17.12 -13.93 -37.65
C LYS A 122 -16.57 -14.27 -39.03
N VAL A 123 -15.42 -14.95 -39.06
CA VAL A 123 -15.14 -15.89 -40.14
C VAL A 123 -15.84 -17.18 -39.74
N ASP A 124 -16.89 -17.53 -40.49
CA ASP A 124 -17.48 -18.85 -40.47
C ASP A 124 -16.37 -19.88 -40.75
N ASP A 125 -15.95 -20.60 -39.73
CA ASP A 125 -15.41 -21.94 -39.89
C ASP A 125 -15.74 -22.76 -38.65
N GLU A 126 -16.86 -23.48 -38.74
CA GLU A 126 -17.08 -24.70 -37.99
C GLU A 126 -15.88 -25.64 -38.21
N LYS A 127 -15.06 -25.83 -37.18
CA LYS A 127 -14.44 -27.11 -36.86
C LYS A 127 -13.86 -27.12 -35.46
N THR A 128 -14.64 -27.77 -34.59
CA THR A 128 -14.21 -28.79 -33.64
C THR A 128 -12.70 -28.82 -33.33
N ASN A 129 -12.36 -28.39 -32.12
CA ASN A 129 -11.49 -29.15 -31.23
C ASN A 129 -11.81 -28.75 -29.79
N GLN A 130 -12.54 -29.64 -29.12
CA GLN A 130 -12.52 -29.73 -27.66
C GLN A 130 -11.06 -29.93 -27.26
N THR A 131 -10.46 -28.90 -26.68
CA THR A 131 -9.26 -29.07 -25.87
C THR A 131 -9.78 -29.05 -24.45
N ASP A 132 -9.93 -30.26 -23.93
CA ASP A 132 -10.18 -30.59 -22.54
C ASP A 132 -8.92 -30.19 -21.76
N GLU A 133 -8.80 -28.91 -21.42
CA GLU A 133 -7.82 -28.47 -20.42
C GLU A 133 -8.43 -28.69 -19.05
N THR A 134 -8.19 -29.90 -18.55
CA THR A 134 -8.24 -30.24 -17.14
C THR A 134 -7.44 -29.20 -16.37
N PHE A 135 -8.16 -28.24 -15.77
CA PHE A 135 -7.59 -27.26 -14.86
C PHE A 135 -7.10 -28.03 -13.63
N ASP A 136 -5.79 -28.18 -13.49
CA ASP A 136 -5.15 -28.82 -12.36
C ASP A 136 -5.33 -27.91 -11.14
N GLU A 137 -6.37 -28.22 -10.39
CA GLU A 137 -6.79 -27.61 -9.14
C GLU A 137 -5.83 -28.00 -8.02
N THR A 138 -4.59 -27.50 -8.05
CA THR A 138 -3.72 -27.44 -6.86
C THR A 138 -2.69 -26.33 -7.01
N THR A 139 -3.13 -25.09 -6.83
CA THR A 139 -2.21 -24.03 -6.45
C THR A 139 -2.83 -23.27 -5.29
N ASP A 140 -2.40 -23.63 -4.08
CA ASP A 140 -2.53 -22.82 -2.87
C ASP A 140 -1.74 -21.51 -3.08
N GLU A 141 -2.21 -20.66 -4.00
CA GLU A 141 -1.68 -19.32 -4.17
C GLU A 141 -2.42 -18.39 -3.23
N SER A 142 -1.88 -18.32 -2.01
CA SER A 142 -2.20 -17.28 -1.02
C SER A 142 -2.05 -15.90 -1.68
N GLY A 143 -3.16 -15.36 -2.21
CA GLY A 143 -3.25 -13.99 -2.72
C GLY A 143 -3.87 -13.78 -4.10
N ALA A 144 -4.30 -14.82 -4.83
CA ALA A 144 -5.13 -14.60 -6.02
C ALA A 144 -6.58 -14.24 -5.60
N ILE A 145 -7.26 -13.38 -6.38
CA ILE A 145 -8.70 -13.13 -6.18
C ILE A 145 -9.42 -14.47 -6.30
N THR A 146 -10.11 -14.87 -5.24
CA THR A 146 -10.78 -16.16 -5.18
C THR A 146 -11.91 -16.21 -6.20
N LYS A 147 -12.22 -17.42 -6.69
CA LYS A 147 -13.39 -17.64 -7.57
C LYS A 147 -14.68 -17.06 -6.96
N GLU A 148 -14.82 -17.18 -5.65
CA GLU A 148 -15.95 -16.68 -4.86
C GLU A 148 -16.03 -15.14 -4.87
N GLU A 149 -14.89 -14.45 -4.74
CA GLU A 149 -14.83 -12.98 -4.86
C GLU A 149 -15.18 -12.52 -6.27
N LYS A 150 -14.69 -13.19 -7.31
CA LYS A 150 -15.04 -12.90 -8.71
C LYS A 150 -16.53 -13.07 -8.96
N GLU A 151 -17.12 -14.19 -8.51
CA GLU A 151 -18.55 -14.46 -8.62
C GLU A 151 -19.38 -13.44 -7.83
N SER A 152 -18.91 -13.00 -6.67
CA SER A 152 -19.54 -11.96 -5.86
C SER A 152 -19.55 -10.60 -6.59
N VAL A 153 -18.41 -10.16 -7.12
CA VAL A 153 -18.30 -8.91 -7.89
C VAL A 153 -19.19 -8.96 -9.13
N LEU A 154 -19.19 -10.07 -9.87
CA LEU A 154 -20.08 -10.28 -11.00
C LEU A 154 -21.55 -10.21 -10.59
N SER A 155 -21.94 -10.88 -9.50
CA SER A 155 -23.31 -10.87 -9.00
C SER A 155 -23.78 -9.45 -8.60
N ALA A 156 -22.91 -8.66 -7.95
CA ALA A 156 -23.20 -7.29 -7.57
C ALA A 156 -23.35 -6.39 -8.81
N LEU A 157 -22.47 -6.55 -9.80
CA LEU A 157 -22.60 -5.85 -11.09
C LEU A 157 -23.91 -6.20 -11.80
N TRP A 158 -24.35 -7.46 -11.74
CA TRP A 158 -25.62 -7.90 -12.34
C TRP A 158 -26.85 -7.31 -11.65
N ILE A 159 -26.84 -7.24 -10.32
CA ILE A 159 -27.93 -6.60 -9.55
C ILE A 159 -28.02 -5.11 -9.90
N MET A 160 -26.87 -4.43 -10.06
CA MET A 160 -26.85 -3.01 -10.44
C MET A 160 -27.28 -2.74 -11.88
N ALA A 161 -27.17 -3.74 -12.76
CA ALA A 161 -27.49 -3.65 -14.18
C ALA A 161 -28.98 -3.95 -14.52
N GLU A 162 -29.86 -4.12 -13.52
CA GLU A 162 -31.26 -4.55 -13.70
C GLU A 162 -32.18 -3.60 -14.51
N ASN A 163 -31.67 -2.51 -15.08
CA ASN A 163 -32.43 -1.68 -16.01
C ASN A 163 -31.72 -1.60 -17.37
N ASP A 164 -32.25 -2.40 -18.31
CA ASP A 164 -32.01 -2.40 -19.76
C ASP A 164 -30.63 -2.87 -20.27
N LYS A 165 -30.64 -4.08 -20.85
CA LYS A 165 -29.66 -4.63 -21.82
C LYS A 165 -28.22 -4.70 -21.32
N PHE A 166 -27.96 -5.54 -20.31
CA PHE A 166 -26.63 -6.11 -20.18
C PHE A 166 -26.37 -7.06 -21.35
N ASP A 167 -25.73 -6.54 -22.40
CA ASP A 167 -25.42 -7.30 -23.61
C ASP A 167 -24.42 -8.41 -23.27
N SER A 168 -24.53 -9.55 -23.95
CA SER A 168 -23.53 -10.62 -23.97
C SER A 168 -22.08 -10.11 -24.09
N LYS A 169 -21.90 -8.97 -24.77
CA LYS A 169 -20.63 -8.23 -24.87
C LYS A 169 -20.10 -7.72 -23.53
N GLN A 170 -20.94 -7.10 -22.71
CA GLN A 170 -20.53 -6.58 -21.39
C GLN A 170 -20.15 -7.71 -20.44
N LYS A 171 -20.81 -8.87 -20.56
CA LYS A 171 -20.44 -10.07 -19.81
C LYS A 171 -19.03 -10.57 -20.20
N LYS A 172 -18.74 -10.69 -21.50
CA LYS A 172 -17.40 -11.09 -21.97
C LYS A 172 -16.31 -10.11 -21.53
N VAL A 173 -16.60 -8.81 -21.56
CA VAL A 173 -15.67 -7.77 -21.08
C VAL A 173 -15.40 -7.92 -19.59
N ALA A 174 -16.46 -8.10 -18.77
CA ALA A 174 -16.31 -8.30 -17.34
C ALA A 174 -15.51 -9.55 -17.00
N GLU A 175 -15.77 -10.67 -17.68
CA GLU A 175 -15.00 -11.91 -17.53
C GLU A 175 -13.53 -11.71 -17.95
N ALA A 176 -13.26 -11.02 -19.06
CA ALA A 176 -11.89 -10.76 -19.51
C ALA A 176 -11.09 -9.90 -18.52
N ILE A 177 -11.73 -8.92 -17.89
CA ILE A 177 -11.11 -8.04 -16.89
C ILE A 177 -10.84 -8.80 -15.59
N LEU A 178 -11.83 -9.53 -15.05
CA LEU A 178 -11.67 -10.27 -13.79
C LEU A 178 -10.74 -11.50 -13.91
N ASN A 179 -10.47 -11.96 -15.13
CA ASN A 179 -9.51 -13.03 -15.39
C ASN A 179 -8.08 -12.50 -15.57
N HIS A 180 -7.88 -11.18 -15.64
CA HIS A 180 -6.57 -10.59 -15.74
C HIS A 180 -5.93 -10.47 -14.34
N GLU A 181 -5.07 -11.42 -13.99
CA GLU A 181 -4.50 -11.53 -12.65
C GLU A 181 -3.11 -10.89 -12.56
N TRP A 182 -3.04 -9.68 -11.98
CA TRP A 182 -1.77 -8.96 -11.76
C TRP A 182 -0.77 -9.76 -10.93
N MET A 183 -1.25 -10.57 -9.97
CA MET A 183 -0.40 -11.46 -9.17
C MET A 183 0.35 -12.49 -10.02
N ASN A 184 -0.32 -13.13 -10.97
CA ASN A 184 0.30 -14.11 -11.85
C ASN A 184 1.22 -13.43 -12.86
N GLU A 185 0.82 -12.27 -13.37
CA GLU A 185 1.66 -11.49 -14.25
C GLU A 185 2.95 -11.05 -13.57
N ALA A 186 2.88 -10.54 -12.35
CA ALA A 186 4.03 -10.11 -11.57
C ALA A 186 5.04 -11.26 -11.32
N LYS A 187 4.54 -12.49 -11.13
CA LYS A 187 5.37 -13.69 -10.94
C LYS A 187 6.03 -14.15 -12.24
N ASN A 188 5.29 -14.12 -13.35
CA ASN A 188 5.74 -14.67 -14.63
C ASN A 188 6.57 -13.67 -15.46
N SER A 189 6.33 -12.37 -15.27
CA SER A 189 6.94 -11.27 -16.03
C SER A 189 7.52 -10.21 -15.10
N PRO A 190 8.78 -10.37 -14.63
CA PRO A 190 9.37 -9.50 -13.61
C PRO A 190 9.58 -8.03 -14.04
N ASP A 191 9.51 -7.74 -15.35
CA ASP A 191 9.64 -6.40 -15.90
C ASP A 191 8.28 -5.73 -16.17
N SER A 192 7.16 -6.42 -15.95
CA SER A 192 5.82 -5.87 -16.17
C SER A 192 5.47 -4.75 -15.19
N LEU A 193 4.46 -3.95 -15.54
CA LEU A 193 3.94 -2.92 -14.65
C LEU A 193 3.38 -3.53 -13.35
N ALA A 194 2.74 -4.70 -13.43
CA ALA A 194 2.28 -5.44 -12.27
C ALA A 194 3.44 -5.86 -11.35
N ALA A 195 4.57 -6.32 -11.92
CA ALA A 195 5.78 -6.63 -11.16
C ALA A 195 6.46 -5.39 -10.58
N GLN A 196 6.39 -4.26 -11.26
CA GLN A 196 6.88 -2.99 -10.71
C GLN A 196 6.03 -2.56 -9.52
N LEU A 197 4.71 -2.55 -9.64
CA LEU A 197 3.80 -2.17 -8.56
C LEU A 197 3.93 -3.11 -7.36
N SER A 198 4.00 -4.43 -7.57
CA SER A 198 4.12 -5.41 -6.49
C SER A 198 5.40 -5.26 -5.66
N ARG A 199 6.45 -4.64 -6.21
CA ARG A 199 7.69 -4.30 -5.51
C ARG A 199 7.60 -2.98 -4.74
N MET A 200 6.64 -2.11 -5.06
CA MET A 200 6.45 -0.81 -4.39
C MET A 200 5.53 -0.88 -3.18
N VAL A 201 4.64 -1.87 -3.14
CA VAL A 201 3.63 -2.01 -2.09
C VAL A 201 3.70 -3.36 -1.38
N THR A 202 2.98 -3.49 -0.27
CA THR A 202 2.79 -4.82 0.36
C THR A 202 1.89 -5.69 -0.51
N ASN A 203 1.98 -7.02 -0.34
CA ASN A 203 1.17 -7.98 -1.09
C ASN A 203 -0.34 -7.69 -0.94
N GLU A 204 -0.78 -7.32 0.26
CA GLU A 204 -2.19 -7.03 0.55
C GLU A 204 -2.66 -5.76 -0.14
N LEU A 205 -1.83 -4.71 -0.10
CA LEU A 205 -2.16 -3.46 -0.81
C LEU A 205 -2.16 -3.69 -2.33
N PHE A 206 -1.28 -4.56 -2.84
CA PHE A 206 -1.28 -4.93 -4.25
C PHE A 206 -2.58 -5.65 -4.67
N GLN A 207 -3.05 -6.62 -3.87
CA GLN A 207 -4.32 -7.30 -4.09
C GLN A 207 -5.51 -6.34 -4.02
N ILE A 208 -5.53 -5.44 -3.03
CA ILE A 208 -6.56 -4.41 -2.90
C ILE A 208 -6.55 -3.49 -4.13
N ASN A 209 -5.37 -3.09 -4.62
CA ASN A 209 -5.25 -2.25 -5.80
C ASN A 209 -5.79 -2.95 -7.05
N GLN A 210 -5.49 -4.23 -7.25
CA GLN A 210 -6.05 -5.01 -8.37
C GLN A 210 -7.58 -5.02 -8.31
N LEU A 211 -8.15 -5.49 -7.19
CA LEU A 211 -9.59 -5.60 -7.02
C LEU A 211 -10.30 -4.25 -7.15
N SER A 212 -9.73 -3.20 -6.57
CA SER A 212 -10.26 -1.84 -6.64
C SER A 212 -10.24 -1.31 -8.08
N SER A 213 -9.16 -1.56 -8.83
CA SER A 213 -9.02 -1.09 -10.22
C SER A 213 -10.00 -1.80 -11.14
N GLU A 214 -10.10 -3.13 -11.06
CA GLU A 214 -11.07 -3.92 -11.81
C GLU A 214 -12.51 -3.49 -11.51
N THR A 215 -12.84 -3.35 -10.22
CA THR A 215 -14.19 -2.95 -9.79
C THR A 215 -14.52 -1.53 -10.24
N ALA A 216 -13.60 -0.58 -10.07
CA ALA A 216 -13.80 0.80 -10.52
C ALA A 216 -13.97 0.87 -12.04
N PHE A 217 -13.17 0.11 -12.79
CA PHE A 217 -13.29 0.04 -14.24
C PHE A 217 -14.67 -0.46 -14.67
N LEU A 218 -15.14 -1.56 -14.07
CA LEU A 218 -16.43 -2.17 -14.39
C LEU A 218 -17.63 -1.29 -14.01
N LEU A 219 -17.52 -0.53 -12.92
CA LEU A 219 -18.59 0.36 -12.44
C LEU A 219 -18.62 1.73 -13.15
N GLN A 220 -17.46 2.32 -13.45
CA GLN A 220 -17.35 3.73 -13.86
C GLN A 220 -16.86 3.93 -15.30
N ASN A 221 -16.21 2.94 -15.92
CA ASN A 221 -15.22 3.21 -16.98
C ASN A 221 -15.31 2.34 -18.25
N GLN A 222 -16.49 1.79 -18.60
CA GLN A 222 -16.65 1.18 -19.92
C GLN A 222 -16.65 2.20 -21.08
N SER A 223 -16.89 3.49 -20.81
CA SER A 223 -17.24 4.48 -21.84
C SER A 223 -16.29 5.68 -21.96
N ARG A 224 -15.28 5.80 -21.08
CA ARG A 224 -14.33 6.91 -21.12
C ARG A 224 -13.08 6.49 -21.89
N ASP A 225 -12.87 7.12 -23.03
CA ASP A 225 -11.67 7.02 -23.86
C ASP A 225 -10.48 7.81 -23.27
N ILE A 226 -10.44 7.97 -21.95
CA ILE A 226 -9.39 8.72 -21.27
C ILE A 226 -8.31 7.72 -20.89
N THR A 227 -7.31 7.59 -21.75
CA THR A 227 -6.10 6.83 -21.44
C THR A 227 -5.15 7.70 -20.64
N PHE A 228 -4.60 7.12 -19.58
CA PHE A 228 -3.53 7.72 -18.80
C PHE A 228 -2.30 7.93 -19.69
N ARG A 229 -1.65 9.09 -19.54
CA ARG A 229 -0.39 9.39 -20.21
C ARG A 229 0.73 9.34 -19.19
N GLU A 230 1.76 8.55 -19.45
CA GLU A 230 2.95 8.49 -18.59
C GLU A 230 3.53 9.90 -18.33
N GLY A 231 3.86 10.18 -17.06
CA GLY A 231 4.36 11.49 -16.63
C GLY A 231 3.29 12.58 -16.55
N SER A 232 2.00 12.22 -16.66
CA SER A 232 0.90 13.15 -16.39
C SER A 232 0.61 13.31 -14.90
N CYS A 233 0.90 12.28 -14.09
CA CYS A 233 0.84 12.39 -12.64
C CYS A 233 1.91 13.33 -12.13
N ARG A 234 1.51 14.32 -11.34
CA ARG A 234 2.43 15.15 -10.55
C ARG A 234 2.05 15.09 -9.08
N VAL A 235 3.05 14.82 -8.25
CA VAL A 235 2.88 14.84 -6.80
C VAL A 235 3.27 16.21 -6.27
N ASN A 236 2.34 16.84 -5.56
CA ASN A 236 2.51 18.17 -4.98
C ASN A 236 2.22 18.13 -3.48
N ASN A 237 2.63 19.19 -2.76
CA ASN A 237 2.25 19.43 -1.36
C ASN A 237 2.52 18.23 -0.42
N VAL A 238 3.68 17.60 -0.53
CA VAL A 238 4.04 16.46 0.31
C VAL A 238 4.38 16.92 1.72
N ALA A 239 3.55 16.58 2.71
CA ALA A 239 3.73 16.91 4.12
C ALA A 239 3.90 15.65 4.97
N LEU A 240 4.90 15.64 5.85
CA LEU A 240 5.06 14.60 6.85
C LEU A 240 4.03 14.79 7.98
N LEU A 241 3.34 13.72 8.37
CA LEU A 241 2.32 13.72 9.42
C LEU A 241 2.83 13.06 10.71
N SER A 242 3.66 12.03 10.59
CA SER A 242 4.13 11.19 11.69
C SER A 242 5.44 10.51 11.29
N ALA A 243 6.35 10.32 12.25
CA ALA A 243 7.64 9.69 12.00
C ALA A 243 8.07 8.85 13.20
N ARG A 244 7.69 7.59 13.27
CA ARG A 244 7.94 6.74 14.44
C ARG A 244 9.04 5.74 14.17
N ALA A 245 9.91 5.51 15.14
CA ALA A 245 10.88 4.42 15.12
C ALA A 245 10.75 3.61 16.41
N CYS A 246 10.72 2.28 16.28
CA CYS A 246 10.54 1.37 17.40
C CYS A 246 11.59 0.24 17.34
N LEU A 247 12.02 -0.20 18.53
CA LEU A 247 12.78 -1.43 18.69
C LEU A 247 11.82 -2.60 18.86
N PHE A 248 12.21 -3.73 18.30
CA PHE A 248 11.49 -4.99 18.39
C PHE A 248 12.43 -6.08 18.87
N LYS A 249 12.03 -6.81 19.91
CA LYS A 249 12.72 -8.04 20.32
C LYS A 249 11.88 -9.24 19.92
N GLN A 250 12.55 -10.29 19.44
CA GLN A 250 11.88 -11.56 19.22
C GLN A 250 11.40 -12.09 20.58
N LYS A 251 10.10 -12.37 20.67
CA LYS A 251 9.52 -12.97 21.86
C LYS A 251 10.11 -14.36 22.03
N GLU A 252 10.72 -14.63 23.18
CA GLU A 252 11.21 -15.97 23.49
C GLU A 252 10.03 -16.96 23.41
N GLY A 253 10.09 -17.87 22.45
CA GLY A 253 9.10 -18.92 22.32
C GLY A 253 9.14 -19.80 23.57
N LEU A 254 7.98 -20.10 24.16
CA LEU A 254 7.84 -21.24 25.04
C LEU A 254 8.41 -22.45 24.29
N SER A 255 9.49 -23.03 24.82
CA SER A 255 10.10 -24.25 24.28
C SER A 255 9.00 -25.30 24.08
N SER A 256 8.61 -25.54 22.83
CA SER A 256 7.63 -26.55 22.52
C SER A 256 8.29 -27.91 22.74
N ASP A 257 7.99 -28.53 23.87
CA ASP A 257 8.17 -29.96 24.03
C ASP A 257 7.38 -30.66 22.91
N GLN A 258 8.14 -31.34 22.06
CA GLN A 258 7.77 -32.42 21.14
C GLN A 258 6.30 -32.50 20.71
N THR A 259 6.02 -32.14 19.47
CA THR A 259 5.26 -33.01 18.55
C THR A 259 5.49 -32.58 17.11
N SER A 260 5.89 -33.56 16.30
CA SER A 260 6.12 -33.46 14.87
C SER A 260 4.83 -33.15 14.12
N ASP A 261 4.65 -31.89 13.75
CA ASP A 261 3.92 -31.41 12.55
C ASP A 261 3.84 -29.88 12.61
N ILE A 262 5.00 -29.22 12.51
CA ILE A 262 5.09 -27.77 12.74
C ILE A 262 5.04 -27.03 11.40
N LYS A 263 3.83 -26.61 10.99
CA LYS A 263 3.67 -25.36 10.22
C LYS A 263 4.49 -24.31 10.94
N ALA A 264 5.46 -23.69 10.26
CA ALA A 264 6.37 -22.70 10.85
C ALA A 264 5.58 -21.74 11.75
N VAL A 265 5.78 -21.84 13.07
CA VAL A 265 5.13 -20.94 14.03
C VAL A 265 5.64 -19.54 13.68
N PRO A 266 4.75 -18.56 13.42
CA PRO A 266 5.19 -17.20 13.11
C PRO A 266 6.04 -16.66 14.25
N THR A 267 7.24 -16.20 13.94
CA THR A 267 8.07 -15.48 14.90
C THR A 267 7.31 -14.24 15.38
N GLU A 268 7.00 -14.19 16.68
CA GLU A 268 6.37 -13.03 17.31
C GLU A 268 7.44 -12.06 17.80
N TYR A 269 7.19 -10.77 17.61
CA TYR A 269 8.05 -9.69 18.08
C TYR A 269 7.26 -8.78 19.00
N GLU A 270 7.90 -8.28 20.05
CA GLU A 270 7.31 -7.27 20.94
C GLU A 270 8.08 -5.95 20.84
N ALA A 271 7.34 -4.85 20.88
CA ALA A 271 7.95 -3.52 20.90
C ALA A 271 8.62 -3.29 22.25
N VAL A 272 9.86 -2.82 22.23
CA VAL A 272 10.65 -2.52 23.42
C VAL A 272 10.81 -1.01 23.51
N ASP A 273 10.56 -0.46 24.70
CA ASP A 273 10.80 0.96 24.95
C ASP A 273 12.31 1.24 24.86
N TYR A 274 12.66 2.25 24.06
CA TYR A 274 14.03 2.69 23.94
C TYR A 274 14.45 3.41 25.22
N ASP A 275 15.10 2.69 26.13
CA ASP A 275 15.71 3.27 27.32
C ASP A 275 17.17 3.63 27.03
N LEU A 276 17.51 4.92 27.08
CA LEU A 276 18.84 5.45 26.77
C LEU A 276 19.93 4.94 27.74
N GLU A 277 19.53 4.42 28.90
CA GLU A 277 20.44 3.95 29.95
C GLU A 277 20.79 2.46 29.84
N ASN A 278 20.03 1.68 29.07
CA ASN A 278 20.30 0.26 28.86
C ASN A 278 21.01 0.08 27.53
N ASP A 279 22.26 -0.35 27.56
CA ASP A 279 22.97 -0.90 26.40
C ASP A 279 22.24 -2.17 25.96
N PHE A 280 21.20 -2.01 25.13
CA PHE A 280 20.50 -3.14 24.52
C PHE A 280 21.49 -3.88 23.61
N ASP A 281 21.53 -5.21 23.74
CA ASP A 281 22.30 -6.05 22.85
C ASP A 281 21.72 -5.92 21.42
N GLU A 282 22.46 -5.21 20.56
CA GLU A 282 22.08 -4.98 19.16
C GLU A 282 21.92 -6.29 18.38
N SER A 283 22.53 -7.38 18.86
CA SER A 283 22.44 -8.69 18.18
C SER A 283 21.06 -9.34 18.27
N GLU A 284 20.20 -8.92 19.20
CA GLU A 284 18.88 -9.52 19.44
C GLU A 284 17.68 -8.60 19.13
N THR A 285 17.94 -7.39 18.64
CA THR A 285 16.87 -6.39 18.42
C THR A 285 16.80 -5.92 16.97
N ALA A 286 15.59 -5.84 16.43
CA ALA A 286 15.30 -5.27 15.12
C ALA A 286 14.78 -3.84 15.28
N VAL A 287 15.10 -2.96 14.33
CA VAL A 287 14.57 -1.59 14.28
C VAL A 287 13.62 -1.50 13.10
N ALA A 288 12.42 -0.94 13.33
CA ALA A 288 11.53 -0.56 12.25
C ALA A 288 11.09 0.90 12.43
N ALA A 289 10.84 1.56 11.29
CA ALA A 289 10.33 2.92 11.25
C ALA A 289 9.06 2.98 10.40
N GLN A 290 8.14 3.87 10.78
CA GLN A 290 6.93 4.19 10.05
C GLN A 290 6.84 5.70 9.86
N LEU A 291 6.77 6.11 8.60
CA LEU A 291 6.57 7.49 8.18
C LEU A 291 5.18 7.61 7.56
N GLU A 292 4.39 8.57 8.01
CA GLU A 292 3.05 8.84 7.46
C GLU A 292 3.10 10.17 6.74
N VAL A 293 2.63 10.21 5.50
CA VAL A 293 2.74 11.39 4.63
C VAL A 293 1.38 11.72 4.01
N LEU A 294 1.09 13.00 3.90
CA LEU A 294 -0.02 13.56 3.14
C LEU A 294 0.54 14.17 1.87
N TYR A 295 -0.14 13.96 0.74
CA TYR A 295 0.30 14.53 -0.53
C TYR A 295 -0.90 14.68 -1.48
N ASP A 296 -0.76 15.58 -2.44
CA ASP A 296 -1.72 15.80 -3.50
C ASP A 296 -1.21 15.18 -4.81
N VAL A 297 -2.13 14.63 -5.60
CA VAL A 297 -1.86 14.14 -6.96
C VAL A 297 -2.71 14.91 -7.94
N THR A 298 -2.10 15.39 -9.01
CA THR A 298 -2.77 16.04 -10.15
C THR A 298 -2.48 15.33 -11.45
#